data_AF-E0VPJ0-F1
#
_entry.id   AF-E0VPJ0-F1
#
_cell.length_a   1.000
_cell.length_b   1.000
_cell.length_c   1.000
_cell.angle_alpha   90.00
_cell.angle_beta   90.00
_cell.angle_gamma   90.00
#
_symmetry.space_group_name_H-M   'P 1'
#
loop_
_entity.id
_entity.type
_entity.pdbx_description
1 polymer ?
#
loop_
_entity_poly.entity_id
_entity_poly.type
_entity_poly.pdbx_seq_one_letter_code
_entity_poly.pdbx_strand_id
1 'polypeptide(L)'
;MKYKSDKINKEKEKTTCRNLLSGSSPSIIPGIVQLAVIAPSDPNHEQALSKILPSIYLAVRSVSHPENGILPGWDIRVDYRDSNCSSTLGPLAAVEFYINKSVGE
;
A
#
# COMPACT_ATOMS: atom_id res chain seq x y z
N MET A 1 -20.77 -38.19 17.77
CA MET A 1 -19.59 -37.49 18.33
C MET A 1 -18.59 -37.14 17.24
N LYS A 2 -18.82 -36.05 16.49
CA LYS A 2 -17.84 -35.51 15.51
C LYS A 2 -17.53 -34.02 15.76
N TYR A 3 -18.53 -33.29 16.26
CA TYR A 3 -18.47 -31.85 16.51
C TYR A 3 -17.42 -31.36 17.54
N LYS A 4 -16.90 -32.24 18.41
CA LYS A 4 -15.96 -31.85 19.48
C LYS A 4 -14.48 -32.00 19.06
N SER A 5 -14.17 -32.90 18.13
CA SER A 5 -12.81 -33.07 17.60
C SER A 5 -12.41 -31.94 16.65
N ASP A 6 -13.37 -31.39 15.90
CA ASP A 6 -13.10 -30.35 14.90
C ASP A 6 -12.71 -29.01 15.56
N LYS A 7 -13.20 -28.71 16.76
CA LYS A 7 -12.79 -27.50 17.50
C LYS A 7 -11.34 -27.56 17.99
N ILE A 8 -10.87 -28.73 18.43
CA ILE A 8 -9.51 -28.90 18.93
C ILE A 8 -8.49 -28.74 17.79
N ASN A 9 -8.82 -29.22 16.59
CA ASN A 9 -7.95 -29.07 15.43
C ASN A 9 -7.90 -27.63 14.90
N LYS A 10 -9.01 -26.89 14.99
CA LYS A 10 -9.05 -25.47 14.57
C LYS A 10 -8.28 -24.53 15.50
N GLU A 11 -8.11 -24.91 16.77
CA GLU A 11 -7.34 -24.16 17.77
C GLU A 11 -5.82 -24.43 17.65
N LYS A 12 -5.45 -25.65 17.23
CA LYS A 12 -4.04 -25.97 16.88
C LYS A 12 -3.56 -25.23 15.63
N GLU A 13 -4.42 -25.00 14.64
CA GLU A 13 -4.08 -24.25 13.43
C GLU A 13 -3.84 -22.75 13.68
N LYS A 14 -4.52 -22.17 14.68
CA LYS A 14 -4.30 -20.76 15.09
C LYS A 14 -2.98 -20.52 15.83
N THR A 15 -2.39 -21.56 16.42
CA THR A 15 -1.17 -21.42 17.24
C THR A 15 0.10 -21.45 16.38
N THR A 16 0.07 -22.12 15.22
CA THR A 16 1.24 -22.27 14.34
C THR A 16 1.64 -20.96 13.64
N CYS A 17 0.70 -20.03 13.40
CA CYS A 17 1.00 -18.76 12.73
C CYS A 17 1.56 -17.66 13.65
N ARG A 18 1.66 -17.88 14.97
CA ARG A 18 2.23 -16.88 15.90
C ARG A 18 3.76 -16.91 16.00
N ASN A 19 4.41 -17.99 15.59
CA ASN A 19 5.85 -18.18 15.83
C ASN A 19 6.75 -17.76 14.64
N LEU A 20 6.19 -17.19 13.57
CA LEU A 20 6.96 -16.72 12.41
C LEU A 20 7.53 -15.29 12.56
N LEU A 21 7.41 -14.65 13.74
CA LEU A 21 8.00 -13.32 13.99
C LEU A 21 9.42 -13.38 14.58
N SER A 22 10.09 -14.54 14.59
CA SER A 22 11.47 -14.67 15.11
C SER A 22 12.54 -14.92 14.03
N GLY A 23 12.19 -14.79 12.75
CA GLY A 23 13.19 -14.63 11.72
C GLY A 23 13.75 -13.22 11.83
N SER A 24 15.02 -13.07 12.22
CA SER A 24 15.77 -11.84 11.99
C SER A 24 15.57 -11.46 10.53
N SER A 25 14.76 -10.44 10.29
CA SER A 25 14.57 -9.87 8.96
C SER A 25 15.97 -9.61 8.41
N PRO A 26 16.24 -9.91 7.13
CA PRO A 26 17.43 -9.36 6.49
C PRO A 26 17.43 -7.86 6.83
N SER A 27 18.57 -7.28 7.19
CA SER A 27 18.64 -5.84 7.43
C SER A 27 18.16 -5.14 6.17
N ILE A 28 16.87 -4.80 6.11
CA ILE A 28 16.29 -4.17 4.94
C ILE A 28 16.81 -2.76 5.01
N ILE A 29 17.84 -2.47 4.22
CA ILE A 29 18.36 -1.12 4.08
C ILE A 29 17.18 -0.30 3.55
N PRO A 30 16.69 0.71 4.30
CA PRO A 30 15.52 1.47 3.90
C PRO A 30 15.76 2.09 2.53
N GLY A 31 14.84 1.81 1.60
CA GLY A 31 14.91 2.27 0.23
C GLY A 31 13.90 3.38 -0.06
N ILE A 32 13.80 3.71 -1.34
CA ILE A 32 12.75 4.59 -1.87
C ILE A 32 11.63 3.70 -2.41
N VAL A 33 10.39 3.96 -1.99
CA VAL A 33 9.18 3.35 -2.53
C VAL A 33 8.40 4.42 -3.26
N GLN A 34 8.05 4.17 -4.52
CA GLN A 34 7.27 5.09 -5.35
C GLN A 34 5.83 4.56 -5.45
N LEU A 35 4.84 5.42 -5.16
CA LEU A 35 3.41 5.13 -5.23
C LEU A 35 2.77 5.99 -6.33
N ALA A 36 2.19 5.34 -7.33
CA ALA A 36 1.38 6.00 -8.37
C ALA A 36 -0.08 6.09 -7.93
N VAL A 37 -0.69 7.27 -8.10
CA VAL A 37 -2.11 7.48 -7.89
C VAL A 37 -2.72 8.06 -9.17
N ILE A 38 -3.68 7.34 -9.75
CA ILE A 38 -4.43 7.81 -10.91
C ILE A 38 -5.89 7.97 -10.47
N ALA A 39 -6.36 9.21 -10.45
CA ALA A 39 -7.73 9.52 -10.07
C ALA A 39 -8.19 10.83 -10.74
N PRO A 40 -9.50 11.10 -10.81
CA PRO A 40 -9.99 12.34 -11.42
C PRO A 40 -9.57 13.57 -10.60
N SER A 41 -9.24 14.69 -11.24
CA SER A 41 -9.04 15.97 -10.52
C SER A 41 -10.34 16.73 -10.24
N ASP A 42 -11.43 16.41 -10.96
CA ASP A 42 -12.70 17.12 -10.81
C ASP A 42 -13.24 16.97 -9.36
N PRO A 43 -13.40 18.06 -8.61
CA PRO A 43 -13.86 18.02 -7.22
C PRO A 43 -15.29 17.47 -7.07
N ASN A 44 -16.08 17.40 -8.15
CA ASN A 44 -17.42 16.82 -8.12
C ASN A 44 -17.39 15.28 -8.04
N HIS A 45 -16.29 14.64 -8.42
CA HIS A 45 -16.14 13.19 -8.26
C HIS A 45 -15.86 12.81 -6.81
N GLU A 46 -16.38 11.66 -6.38
CA GLU A 46 -16.21 11.15 -5.02
C GLU A 46 -14.74 10.86 -4.71
N GLN A 47 -14.00 10.38 -5.70
CA GLN A 47 -12.59 10.00 -5.62
C GLN A 47 -11.66 11.09 -6.17
N ALA A 48 -12.10 12.36 -6.15
CA ALA A 48 -11.28 13.47 -6.62
C ALA A 48 -9.91 13.46 -5.92
N LEU A 49 -8.83 13.74 -6.66
CA LEU A 49 -7.47 13.82 -6.11
C LEU A 49 -7.40 14.76 -4.90
N SER A 50 -8.10 15.89 -4.93
CA SER A 50 -8.20 16.84 -3.82
C SER A 50 -8.79 16.24 -2.54
N LYS A 51 -9.64 15.22 -2.65
CA LYS A 51 -10.27 14.52 -1.53
C LYS A 51 -9.43 13.36 -1.01
N ILE A 52 -8.78 12.60 -1.90
CA ILE A 52 -8.08 11.36 -1.52
C ILE A 52 -6.61 11.59 -1.15
N LEU A 53 -5.92 12.58 -1.73
CA LEU A 53 -4.50 12.83 -1.49
C LEU A 53 -4.17 13.11 0.00
N PRO A 54 -4.96 13.90 0.75
CA PRO A 54 -4.68 14.12 2.17
C PRO A 54 -4.65 12.83 2.99
N SER A 55 -5.58 11.92 2.72
CA SER A 55 -5.67 10.62 3.38
C SER A 55 -4.46 9.74 3.03
N ILE A 56 -4.03 9.75 1.76
CA ILE A 56 -2.85 9.01 1.30
C ILE A 56 -1.59 9.55 1.98
N TYR A 57 -1.38 10.87 2.00
CA TYR A 57 -0.22 11.47 2.66
C TYR A 57 -0.22 11.21 4.17
N LEU A 58 -1.38 11.19 4.82
CA LEU A 58 -1.48 10.82 6.24
C LEU A 58 -1.09 9.36 6.47
N ALA A 59 -1.55 8.45 5.61
CA ALA A 59 -1.19 7.04 5.67
C ALA A 59 0.32 6.84 5.45
N VAL A 60 0.91 7.52 4.47
CA VAL A 60 2.35 7.49 4.22
C VAL A 60 3.13 7.93 5.44
N ARG A 61 2.75 9.04 6.09
CA ARG A 61 3.40 9.52 7.32
C ARG A 61 3.29 8.53 8.48
N SER A 62 2.15 7.85 8.61
CA SER A 62 1.94 6.83 9.64
C SER A 62 2.79 5.58 9.39
N VAL A 63 2.82 5.11 8.14
CA VAL A 63 3.55 3.90 7.73
C VAL A 63 5.07 4.09 7.80
N SER A 64 5.57 5.26 7.39
CA SER A 64 7.00 5.61 7.37
C SER A 64 7.53 6.16 8.69
N HIS A 65 6.69 6.24 9.74
CA HIS A 65 7.10 6.84 11.00
C HIS A 65 8.30 6.08 11.61
N PRO A 66 9.36 6.80 12.05
CA PRO A 66 10.61 6.17 12.44
C PRO A 66 10.49 5.23 13.65
N GLU A 67 9.61 5.55 14.61
CA GLU A 67 9.51 4.82 15.89
C GLU A 67 8.42 3.74 15.91
N ASN A 68 7.31 3.95 15.20
CA ASN A 68 6.10 3.14 15.31
C ASN A 68 5.46 2.78 13.96
N GLY A 69 6.09 3.19 12.85
CA GLY A 69 5.65 2.84 11.52
C GLY A 69 5.94 1.39 11.19
N ILE A 70 5.15 0.80 10.28
CA ILE A 70 5.39 -0.57 9.80
C ILE A 70 6.57 -0.65 8.82
N LEU A 71 6.98 0.49 8.24
CA LEU A 71 8.11 0.65 7.33
C LEU A 71 8.98 1.83 7.81
N PRO A 72 9.63 1.71 8.99
CA PRO A 72 10.41 2.80 9.54
C PRO A 72 11.62 3.12 8.67
N GLY A 73 11.85 4.41 8.42
CA GLY A 73 13.00 4.90 7.64
C GLY A 73 12.87 4.80 6.12
N TRP A 74 11.75 4.28 5.58
CA TRP A 74 11.52 4.23 4.14
C TRP A 74 11.07 5.57 3.58
N ASP A 75 11.62 5.97 2.43
CA ASP A 75 11.19 7.18 1.70
C ASP A 75 10.07 6.80 0.73
N ILE A 76 8.82 7.00 1.15
CA ILE A 76 7.64 6.72 0.33
C ILE A 76 7.23 8.00 -0.41
N ARG A 77 7.46 8.02 -1.73
CA ARG A 77 7.12 9.13 -2.63
C ARG A 77 5.79 8.85 -3.31
N VAL A 78 4.91 9.84 -3.30
CA VAL A 78 3.57 9.74 -3.91
C VAL A 78 3.53 10.66 -5.11
N ASP A 79 3.42 10.07 -6.29
CA ASP A 79 3.16 10.78 -7.54
C ASP A 79 1.73 10.50 -8.00
N TYR A 80 1.08 11.51 -8.56
CA TYR A 80 -0.30 11.40 -9.00
C TYR A 80 -0.52 12.00 -10.39
N ARG A 81 -1.53 11.49 -11.09
CA ARG A 81 -2.00 11.99 -12.38
C ARG A 81 -3.51 12.03 -12.43
N ASP A 82 -4.02 13.01 -13.16
CA ASP A 82 -5.43 13.13 -13.45
C ASP A 82 -5.85 12.10 -14.49
N SER A 83 -6.86 11.29 -14.18
CA SER A 83 -7.46 10.38 -15.18
C SER A 83 -8.38 11.11 -16.16
N ASN A 84 -8.83 12.31 -15.81
CA ASN A 84 -9.88 13.08 -16.49
C ASN A 84 -11.15 12.25 -16.76
N CYS A 85 -11.42 11.26 -15.90
CA CYS A 85 -12.46 10.23 -16.09
C CYS A 85 -12.48 9.60 -17.50
N SER A 86 -11.33 9.54 -18.15
CA SER A 86 -11.19 9.05 -19.52
C SER A 86 -10.63 7.63 -19.54
N SER A 87 -11.32 6.75 -20.27
CA SER A 87 -10.84 5.40 -20.57
C SER A 87 -9.58 5.38 -21.42
N THR A 88 -9.13 6.52 -21.94
CA THR A 88 -7.88 6.65 -22.68
C THR A 88 -6.78 7.29 -21.83
N LEU A 89 -7.07 8.40 -21.14
CA LEU A 89 -6.04 9.12 -20.38
C LEU A 89 -5.63 8.40 -19.10
N GLY A 90 -6.54 7.70 -18.43
CA GLY A 90 -6.20 6.90 -17.24
C GLY A 90 -5.14 5.82 -17.54
N PRO A 91 -5.38 4.92 -18.51
CA PRO A 91 -4.37 3.93 -18.92
C PRO A 91 -3.09 4.55 -19.48
N LEU A 92 -3.17 5.66 -20.21
CA LEU A 92 -1.99 6.38 -20.70
C LEU A 92 -1.11 6.85 -19.54
N ALA A 93 -1.70 7.45 -18.50
CA ALA A 93 -0.97 7.87 -17.31
C ALA A 93 -0.27 6.69 -16.60
N ALA A 94 -0.89 5.51 -16.56
CA ALA A 94 -0.28 4.30 -16.00
C ALA A 94 0.96 3.87 -16.80
N VAL A 95 0.87 3.92 -18.13
CA VAL A 95 2.00 3.60 -19.03
C VAL A 95 3.10 4.66 -18.90
N GLU A 96 2.75 5.95 -18.80
CA GLU A 96 3.72 7.02 -18.58
C GLU A 96 4.50 6.83 -17.28
N PHE A 97 3.83 6.40 -16.20
CA PHE A 97 4.51 6.11 -14.93
C PHE A 97 5.60 5.05 -15.09
N TYR A 98 5.32 4.00 -15.86
CA TYR A 98 6.24 2.90 -16.14
C TYR A 98 7.37 3.33 -17.07
N ILE A 99 7.06 3.99 -18.19
CA ILE A 99 8.05 4.41 -19.20
C ILE A 99 9.02 5.44 -18.62
N ASN A 100 8.51 6.41 -17.87
CA ASN A 100 9.33 7.46 -17.27
C ASN A 100 10.07 6.99 -16.01
N LYS A 101 9.89 5.73 -15.59
CA LYS A 101 10.41 5.14 -14.35
C LYS A 101 10.09 5.95 -13.09
N SER A 102 9.04 6.75 -13.14
CA SER A 102 8.56 7.53 -11.99
C SER A 102 7.85 6.66 -10.96
N VAL A 103 7.34 5.48 -11.34
CA VAL A 103 6.80 4.48 -10.42
C VAL A 103 7.04 3.08 -10.99
N GLY A 104 7.87 2.28 -10.32
CA GLY A 104 8.17 0.88 -10.67
C GLY A 104 9.57 0.69 -11.28
N GLU A 105 10.56 0.49 -10.41
CA GLU A 105 11.89 -0.05 -10.74
C GLU A 105 12.23 -1.21 -9.79
#